data_AF-A0A2D7ZBN8-F1
#
_entry.id   AF-A0A2D7ZBN8-F1
#
_cell.length_a   1.000
_cell.length_b   1.000
_cell.length_c   1.000
_cell.angle_alpha   90.00
_cell.angle_beta   90.00
_cell.angle_gamma   90.00
#
_symmetry.space_group_name_H-M   'P 1'
#
loop_
_entity.id
_entity.type
_entity.pdbx_description
1 polymer ?
#
loop_
_entity_poly.entity_id
_entity_poly.type
_entity_poly.pdbx_seq_one_letter_code
_entity_poly.pdbx_strand_id
1 'polypeptide(L)' 'MDDQPTKTDAELKLLMKACWNKYQLSGDITHLIEAVRAAPFFGERELASEIARLLNSLKPVV' A
#
# COMPACT_ATOMS: atom_id res chain seq x y z
N MET A 1 -11.18 -12.84 25.67
CA MET A 1 -10.17 -12.51 24.65
C MET A 1 -10.96 -12.24 23.39
N ASP A 2 -10.97 -10.99 22.94
CA ASP A 2 -11.73 -10.55 21.77
C ASP A 2 -11.25 -11.30 20.53
N ASP A 3 -12.09 -12.21 20.05
CA ASP A 3 -11.92 -12.90 18.77
C ASP A 3 -12.19 -11.85 17.67
N GLN A 4 -11.17 -11.05 17.35
CA GLN A 4 -11.26 -10.16 16.19
C GLN A 4 -11.39 -11.05 14.95
N PRO A 5 -12.38 -10.82 14.07
CA PRO A 5 -12.46 -11.57 12.82
C PRO A 5 -11.21 -11.26 12.00
N THR A 6 -10.33 -12.24 11.90
CA THR A 6 -9.14 -12.17 11.05
C THR A 6 -9.64 -12.04 9.61
N LYS A 7 -9.55 -10.84 9.04
CA LYS A 7 -9.88 -10.60 7.63
C LYS A 7 -9.11 -11.60 6.77
N THR A 8 -9.80 -12.20 5.81
CA THR A 8 -9.17 -13.14 4.88
C THR A 8 -8.17 -12.42 3.99
N ASP A 9 -7.15 -13.14 3.51
CA ASP A 9 -6.13 -12.60 2.59
C ASP A 9 -6.76 -11.93 1.36
N ALA A 10 -7.91 -12.43 0.88
CA ALA A 10 -8.65 -11.87 -0.23
C ALA A 10 -9.22 -10.48 0.09
N GLU A 11 -9.78 -10.30 1.28
CA GLU A 11 -10.33 -9.01 1.74
C GLU A 11 -9.22 -7.98 1.96
N LEU A 12 -8.09 -8.42 2.53
CA LEU A 12 -6.91 -7.56 2.69
C LEU A 12 -6.34 -7.12 1.34
N LYS A 13 -6.29 -8.02 0.35
CA LYS A 13 -5.86 -7.69 -1.01
C LYS A 13 -6.81 -6.72 -1.70
N LEU A 14 -8.13 -6.88 -1.51
CA LEU A 14 -9.13 -5.96 -2.08
C LEU A 14 -8.98 -4.56 -1.46
N LEU A 15 -8.80 -4.48 -0.14
CA LEU A 15 -8.59 -3.23 0.58
C LEU A 15 -7.32 -2.52 0.10
N MET A 16 -6.21 -3.25 0.00
CA MET A 16 -4.95 -2.73 -0.54
C MET A 16 -5.15 -2.14 -1.95
N LYS A 17 -5.86 -2.85 -2.84
CA LYS A 17 -6.15 -2.35 -4.21
C LYS A 17 -7.02 -1.11 -4.20
N ALA A 18 -8.03 -1.04 -3.33
CA ALA A 18 -8.87 0.15 -3.21
C ALA A 18 -8.06 1.37 -2.74
N CYS A 19 -7.18 1.20 -1.76
CA CYS A 19 -6.28 2.24 -1.29
C CYS A 19 -5.27 2.66 -2.38
N TRP A 20 -4.70 1.69 -3.11
CA TRP A 20 -3.82 1.98 -4.25
C TRP A 20 -4.53 2.81 -5.33
N ASN A 21 -5.73 2.43 -5.73
CA ASN A 21 -6.50 3.17 -6.74
C ASN A 21 -6.80 4.60 -6.26
N LYS A 22 -7.13 4.78 -4.97
CA LYS A 22 -7.32 6.11 -4.39
C LYS A 22 -6.04 6.94 -4.41
N TYR A 23 -4.88 6.34 -4.12
CA TYR A 23 -3.59 7.00 -4.26
C TYR A 23 -3.37 7.46 -5.71
N GLN A 24 -3.57 6.58 -6.69
CA GLN A 24 -3.38 6.93 -8.10
C GLN A 24 -4.28 8.08 -8.57
N LEU A 25 -5.52 8.16 -8.05
CA LEU A 25 -6.46 9.24 -8.39
C LEU A 25 -6.16 10.55 -7.67
N SER A 26 -5.74 10.50 -6.41
CA SER A 26 -5.59 11.69 -5.56
C SER A 26 -4.16 12.23 -5.48
N GLY A 27 -3.16 11.39 -5.71
CA GLY A 27 -1.76 11.67 -5.38
C GLY A 27 -1.46 11.73 -3.88
N ASP A 28 -2.44 11.48 -3.00
CA ASP A 28 -2.26 11.54 -1.55
C ASP A 28 -1.59 10.27 -1.02
N ILE A 29 -0.34 10.43 -0.60
CA ILE A 29 0.53 9.37 -0.09
C ILE A 29 -0.06 8.62 1.12
N THR A 30 -1.01 9.22 1.84
CA THR A 30 -1.71 8.56 2.95
C THR A 30 -2.40 7.28 2.48
N HIS A 31 -3.05 7.32 1.32
CA HIS A 31 -3.69 6.15 0.72
C HIS A 31 -2.68 5.06 0.32
N LEU A 32 -1.48 5.46 -0.11
CA LEU A 32 -0.41 4.50 -0.41
C LEU A 32 0.08 3.82 0.87
N ILE A 33 0.28 4.57 1.95
CA ILE A 33 0.67 4.02 3.25
C ILE A 33 -0.39 3.03 3.77
N GLU A 34 -1.67 3.38 3.64
CA GLU A 34 -2.77 2.49 4.01
C GLU A 34 -2.77 1.20 3.17
N ALA A 35 -2.52 1.29 1.86
CA ALA A 35 -2.42 0.10 1.01
C ALA A 35 -1.34 -0.86 1.50
N VAL A 36 -0.15 -0.34 1.81
CA VAL A 36 1.00 -1.13 2.30
C VAL A 36 0.76 -1.72 3.69
N ARG A 37 0.02 -1.02 4.56
CA ARG A 37 -0.35 -1.53 5.89
C ARG A 37 -1.45 -2.58 5.83
N ALA A 38 -2.39 -2.44 4.90
CA ALA A 38 -3.53 -3.34 4.75
C ALA A 38 -3.07 -4.75 4.37
N ALA A 39 -2.03 -4.88 3.55
CA ALA A 39 -1.47 -6.17 3.22
C ALA A 39 -0.02 -6.10 2.71
N PRO A 40 0.75 -7.20 2.79
CA PRO A 40 1.98 -7.35 2.02
C PRO A 40 1.67 -7.09 0.54
N PHE A 41 2.66 -6.57 -0.21
CA PHE A 41 2.50 -6.16 -1.61
C PHE A 41 1.93 -7.22 -2.57
N PHE A 42 1.76 -8.47 -2.16
CA PHE A 42 1.17 -9.58 -2.93
C PHE A 42 1.70 -9.73 -4.38
N GLY A 43 2.92 -9.25 -4.66
CA GLY A 43 3.48 -9.26 -6.01
C GLY A 43 2.98 -8.15 -6.94
N GLU A 44 2.31 -7.10 -6.44
CA GLU A 44 1.89 -5.94 -7.23
C GLU A 44 3.12 -5.06 -7.57
N ARG A 45 3.74 -5.37 -8.71
CA ARG A 45 4.99 -4.77 -9.19
C ARG A 45 4.93 -3.25 -9.30
N GLU A 46 3.77 -2.70 -9.66
CA GLU A 46 3.56 -1.26 -9.85
C GLU A 46 3.63 -0.51 -8.51
N LEU A 47 2.91 -1.01 -7.49
CA LEU A 47 2.93 -0.50 -6.12
C LEU A 47 4.37 -0.51 -5.57
N ALA A 48 5.10 -1.62 -5.79
CA ALA A 48 6.49 -1.75 -5.35
C ALA A 48 7.44 -0.77 -6.06
N SER A 49 7.27 -0.59 -7.38
CA SER A 49 8.07 0.33 -8.19
C SER A 49 7.85 1.78 -7.75
N GLU A 50 6.60 2.14 -7.44
CA GLU A 50 6.24 3.48 -7.00
C GLU A 50 6.87 3.82 -5.63
N ILE A 51 6.86 2.88 -4.70
CA ILE A 51 7.52 3.08 -3.41
C ILE A 51 9.03 3.16 -3.58
N ALA A 52 9.63 2.33 -4.43
CA ALA A 52 11.05 2.44 -4.74
C ALA A 52 11.38 3.82 -5.34
N ARG A 53 10.52 4.38 -6.20
CA ARG A 53 10.65 5.74 -6.75
C ARG A 53 10.60 6.79 -5.64
N LEU A 54 9.61 6.71 -4.75
CA LEU A 54 9.46 7.62 -3.61
C LEU A 54 10.69 7.54 -2.68
N LEU A 55 11.14 6.35 -2.32
CA LEU A 55 12.32 6.16 -1.48
C LEU A 55 13.59 6.70 -2.15
N ASN A 56 13.76 6.52 -3.46
CA ASN A 56 14.89 7.09 -4.19
C ASN A 56 14.84 8.63 -4.23
N SER A 57 13.65 9.23 -4.23
CA SER A 57 13.49 10.69 -4.16
C SER A 57 13.84 11.26 -2.77
N LEU A 58 13.80 10.42 -1.74
CA LEU A 58 14.23 10.77 -0.38
C LEU A 58 15.75 10.66 -0.19
N LYS A 59 16.53 10.29 -1.22
CA LYS A 59 17.99 10.23 -1.09
C LYS A 59 18.49 11.57 -0.56
N PRO A 60 19.23 11.59 0.57
CA PRO A 60 19.95 12.77 0.95
C PRO A 60 20.93 13.06 -0.19
N VAL A 61 21.01 14.33 -0.61
CA VAL A 61 22.16 14.82 -1.36
C VAL A 61 23.36 14.57 -0.45
N VAL A 62 24.13 13.53 -0.74
CA VAL A 62 25.41 13.22 -0.09
C VAL A 62 26.50 14.00 -0.79
#